data_AF-A0A7S3LYS5-F1
#
_entry.id   AF-A0A7S3LYS5-F1
#
_cell.length_a   1.000
_cell.length_b   1.000
_cell.length_c   1.000
_cell.angle_alpha   90.00
_cell.angle_beta   90.00
_cell.angle_gamma   90.00
#
_symmetry.space_group_name_H-M   'P 1'
#
loop_
_entity.id
_entity.type
_entity.pdbx_description
1 polymer ?
#
loop_
_entity_poly.entity_id
_entity_poly.type
_entity_poly.pdbx_seq_one_letter_code
_entity_poly.pdbx_strand_id
1 'polypeptide(L)'
;VWWREGKVALPEYVQRRIDWQDHKPKLPFELQIMSRSKDRVRIFDEKFLYRRQLVRARNDKRKERRGEWAEERKKMQDEKLESQKRRRDKAVAALDSQKCSGLMGRSPGL
;
A
#
# COMPACT_ATOMS: atom_id res chain seq x y z
N VAL A 1 22.13 -3.57 1.78
CA VAL A 1 22.96 -3.70 2.99
C VAL A 1 23.47 -2.32 3.39
N TRP A 2 22.81 -1.66 4.35
CA TRP A 2 23.05 -0.24 4.70
C TRP A 2 24.47 0.06 5.23
N TRP A 3 25.22 -0.96 5.66
CA TRP A 3 26.59 -0.80 6.18
C TRP A 3 27.70 -0.86 5.11
N ARG A 4 27.34 -0.90 3.82
CA ARG A 4 28.29 -0.98 2.68
C ARG A 4 28.04 0.06 1.59
N GLU A 5 27.32 1.13 1.87
CA GLU A 5 27.17 2.24 0.91
C GLU A 5 28.54 2.86 0.60
N GLY A 6 28.90 2.91 -0.70
CA GLY A 6 30.17 3.49 -1.18
C GLY A 6 31.37 2.54 -1.30
N LYS A 7 31.24 1.23 -1.02
CA LYS A 7 32.35 0.25 -1.16
C LYS A 7 32.28 -0.55 -2.46
N VAL A 8 33.46 -1.02 -2.91
CA VAL A 8 33.62 -1.92 -4.08
C VAL A 8 32.72 -3.16 -3.92
N ALA A 9 32.07 -3.55 -5.02
CA ALA A 9 31.20 -4.71 -5.07
C ALA A 9 31.95 -5.97 -4.61
N LEU A 10 31.27 -6.80 -3.82
CA LEU A 10 31.81 -8.09 -3.42
C LEU A 10 31.94 -9.03 -4.63
N PRO A 11 32.92 -9.94 -4.62
CA PRO A 11 32.99 -10.99 -5.63
C PRO A 11 31.68 -11.76 -5.73
N GLU A 12 31.33 -12.18 -6.95
CA GLU A 12 30.01 -12.73 -7.29
C GLU A 12 29.63 -13.95 -6.42
N TYR A 13 30.61 -14.79 -6.08
CA TYR A 13 30.40 -15.96 -5.21
C TYR A 13 30.00 -15.57 -3.78
N VAL A 14 30.49 -14.43 -3.28
CA VAL A 14 30.18 -13.91 -1.94
C VAL A 14 28.79 -13.30 -1.95
N GLN A 15 28.44 -12.55 -2.99
CA GLN A 15 27.09 -11.99 -3.16
C GLN A 15 26.05 -13.10 -3.16
N ARG A 16 26.22 -14.13 -4.00
CA ARG A 16 25.30 -15.28 -4.05
C ARG A 16 25.17 -15.99 -2.70
N ARG A 17 26.25 -16.09 -1.92
CA ARG A 17 26.25 -16.74 -0.60
C ARG A 17 25.52 -15.91 0.46
N ILE A 18 25.70 -14.59 0.42
CA ILE A 18 24.98 -13.64 1.27
C ILE A 18 23.49 -13.68 0.91
N ASP A 19 23.16 -13.54 -0.37
CA ASP A 19 21.77 -13.59 -0.85
C ASP A 19 21.12 -14.93 -0.50
N TRP A 20 21.85 -16.05 -0.59
CA TRP A 20 21.35 -17.36 -0.20
C TRP A 20 21.01 -17.46 1.30
N GLN A 21 21.84 -16.87 2.17
CA GLN A 21 21.61 -16.89 3.62
C GLN A 21 20.55 -15.87 4.04
N ASP A 22 20.58 -14.67 3.48
CA ASP A 22 19.67 -13.56 3.80
C ASP A 22 18.28 -13.75 3.17
N HIS A 23 18.16 -14.49 2.07
CA HIS A 23 16.89 -14.77 1.39
C HIS A 23 16.39 -16.19 1.60
N LYS A 24 16.99 -16.95 2.52
CA LYS A 24 16.47 -18.28 2.85
C LYS A 24 15.02 -18.13 3.34
N PRO A 25 14.04 -18.74 2.67
CA PRO A 25 12.66 -18.66 3.10
C PRO A 25 12.58 -19.20 4.52
N LYS A 26 12.00 -18.39 5.40
CA LYS A 26 11.72 -18.80 6.77
C LYS A 26 10.93 -20.11 6.72
N LEU A 27 11.37 -21.10 7.50
CA LEU A 27 10.62 -22.34 7.66
C LEU A 27 9.17 -22.04 8.04
N PRO A 28 8.19 -22.87 7.64
CA PRO A 28 6.83 -22.79 8.14
C PRO A 28 6.80 -22.64 9.66
N PHE A 29 5.87 -21.82 10.17
CA PHE A 29 5.82 -21.46 11.58
C PHE A 29 5.68 -22.69 12.49
N GLU A 30 4.91 -23.67 12.04
CA GLU A 30 4.71 -24.96 12.68
C GLU A 30 6.05 -25.68 12.88
N LEU A 31 6.87 -25.74 11.82
CA LEU A 31 8.19 -26.36 11.85
C LEU A 31 9.21 -25.56 12.68
N GLN A 32 9.13 -24.23 12.66
CA GLN A 32 9.97 -23.37 13.49
C GLN A 32 9.68 -23.51 14.98
N ILE A 33 8.44 -23.78 15.34
CA ILE A 33 8.08 -24.06 16.73
C ILE A 33 8.61 -25.42 17.13
N MET A 34 8.46 -26.42 16.26
CA MET A 34 8.95 -27.75 16.53
C MET A 34 10.47 -27.82 16.69
N SER A 35 11.22 -26.89 16.07
CA SER A 35 12.67 -26.80 16.23
C SER A 35 13.14 -26.13 17.53
N ARG A 36 12.24 -25.63 18.39
CA ARG A 36 12.63 -24.96 19.65
C ARG A 36 12.89 -25.98 20.76
N SER A 37 13.83 -25.72 21.67
CA SER A 37 14.09 -26.62 22.80
C SER A 37 12.84 -26.79 23.69
N LYS A 38 12.41 -28.03 23.91
CA LYS A 38 11.27 -28.41 24.76
C LYS A 38 11.36 -27.84 26.19
N ASP A 39 12.58 -27.69 26.68
CA ASP A 39 12.86 -27.29 28.06
C ASP A 39 12.63 -25.81 28.35
N ARG A 40 12.84 -24.93 27.35
CA ARG A 40 12.62 -23.47 27.53
C ARG A 40 11.18 -23.06 27.30
N VAL A 41 10.44 -23.78 26.46
CA VAL A 41 9.09 -23.36 26.09
C VAL A 41 8.22 -24.57 25.79
N ARG A 42 7.20 -24.80 26.63
CA ARG A 42 6.13 -25.80 26.42
C ARG A 42 5.20 -25.39 25.26
N ILE A 43 5.76 -25.05 24.09
CA ILE A 43 5.02 -24.60 22.88
C ILE A 43 4.61 -25.81 22.01
N PHE A 44 5.05 -27.02 22.35
CA PHE A 44 4.70 -28.26 21.63
C PHE A 44 3.27 -28.75 21.83
N ASP A 45 2.37 -27.87 22.25
CA ASP A 45 1.00 -28.23 22.52
C ASP A 45 0.15 -27.91 21.28
N GLU A 46 -0.61 -28.88 20.79
CA GLU A 46 -1.53 -28.73 19.66
C GLU A 46 -2.48 -27.53 19.88
N LYS A 47 -2.82 -27.28 21.15
CA LYS A 47 -3.61 -26.13 21.59
C LYS A 47 -2.97 -24.77 21.25
N PHE A 48 -1.65 -24.66 21.32
CA PHE A 48 -0.95 -23.43 20.95
C PHE A 48 -1.04 -23.18 19.44
N LEU A 49 -0.76 -24.21 18.64
CA LEU A 49 -0.85 -24.13 17.18
C LEU A 49 -2.26 -23.77 16.74
N TYR A 50 -3.28 -24.40 17.35
CA TYR A 50 -4.67 -24.10 17.10
C TYR A 50 -5.04 -22.65 17.44
N ARG A 51 -4.67 -22.15 18.62
CA ARG A 51 -4.87 -20.74 18.98
C ARG A 51 -4.22 -19.80 17.98
N ARG A 52 -3.03 -20.13 17.49
CA ARG A 52 -2.34 -19.31 16.50
C ARG A 52 -3.06 -19.29 15.15
N GLN A 53 -3.56 -20.44 14.69
CA GLN A 53 -4.37 -20.52 13.48
C GLN A 53 -5.63 -19.65 13.58
N LEU A 54 -6.32 -19.67 14.72
CA LEU A 54 -7.48 -18.80 14.97
C LEU A 54 -7.12 -17.30 14.90
N VAL A 55 -5.98 -16.91 15.49
CA VAL A 55 -5.50 -15.51 15.42
C VAL A 55 -5.18 -15.11 13.98
N ARG A 56 -4.55 -16.00 13.21
CA ARG A 56 -4.24 -15.77 11.79
C ARG A 56 -5.52 -15.56 10.99
N ALA A 57 -6.49 -16.46 11.11
CA ALA A 57 -7.78 -16.35 10.44
C ALA A 57 -8.54 -15.06 10.81
N ARG A 58 -8.50 -14.65 12.08
CA ARG A 58 -9.10 -13.38 12.52
C ARG A 58 -8.40 -12.17 11.90
N ASN A 59 -7.07 -12.19 11.81
CA ASN A 59 -6.30 -11.11 11.22
C ASN A 59 -6.50 -11.01 9.71
N ASP A 60 -6.61 -12.15 9.02
CA ASP A 60 -6.87 -12.20 7.58
C ASP A 60 -8.25 -11.60 7.27
N LYS A 61 -9.31 -11.98 8.01
CA LYS A 61 -10.64 -11.35 7.91
C LYS A 61 -10.61 -9.84 8.18
N ARG A 62 -9.81 -9.39 9.14
CA ARG A 62 -9.62 -7.95 9.42
C ARG A 62 -8.82 -7.24 8.33
N LYS A 63 -7.96 -7.95 7.60
CA LYS A 63 -7.18 -7.41 6.50
C LYS A 63 -8.07 -7.23 5.27
N GLU A 64 -8.88 -8.22 4.95
CA GLU A 64 -9.90 -8.18 3.87
C GLU A 64 -10.83 -6.98 4.06
N ARG A 65 -11.47 -6.86 5.22
CA ARG A 65 -12.34 -5.72 5.53
C ARG A 65 -11.64 -4.37 5.43
N ARG A 66 -10.37 -4.29 5.86
CA ARG A 66 -9.58 -3.05 5.72
C ARG A 66 -9.25 -2.73 4.26
N GLY A 67 -9.09 -3.76 3.42
CA GLY A 67 -8.95 -3.63 1.97
C GLY A 67 -10.21 -3.03 1.35
N GLU A 68 -11.38 -3.60 1.66
CA GLU A 68 -12.69 -3.10 1.20
C GLU A 68 -12.87 -1.61 1.57
N TRP A 69 -12.63 -1.25 2.85
CA TRP A 69 -12.72 0.14 3.30
C TRP A 69 -11.69 1.08 2.66
N ALA A 70 -10.54 0.55 2.22
CA ALA A 70 -9.55 1.35 1.51
C ALA A 70 -10.01 1.60 0.06
N GLU A 71 -10.58 0.61 -0.61
CA GLU A 71 -11.15 0.74 -1.95
C GLU A 71 -12.34 1.69 -1.98
N GLU A 72 -13.27 1.58 -1.02
CA GLU A 72 -14.40 2.50 -0.89
C GLU A 72 -13.93 3.95 -0.68
N ARG A 73 -12.95 4.16 0.20
CA ARG A 73 -12.39 5.51 0.42
C ARG A 73 -11.71 6.05 -0.82
N LYS A 74 -11.03 5.19 -1.60
CA LYS A 74 -10.40 5.58 -2.86
C LYS A 74 -11.46 6.02 -3.89
N LYS A 75 -12.52 5.23 -4.09
CA LYS A 75 -13.65 5.59 -4.97
C LYS A 75 -14.27 6.93 -4.59
N MET A 76 -14.53 7.14 -3.30
CA MET A 76 -15.07 8.41 -2.79
C MET A 76 -14.15 9.61 -3.02
N GLN A 77 -12.83 9.41 -2.97
CA GLN A 77 -11.86 10.45 -3.28
C GLN A 77 -11.83 10.75 -4.79
N ASP A 78 -11.83 9.72 -5.62
CA ASP A 78 -11.85 9.84 -7.07
C ASP A 78 -13.11 10.58 -7.56
N GLU A 79 -14.29 10.23 -7.02
CA GLU A 79 -15.55 10.93 -7.32
C GLU A 79 -15.52 12.41 -6.92
N LYS A 80 -14.93 12.73 -5.75
CA LYS A 80 -14.77 14.12 -5.31
C LYS A 80 -13.84 14.90 -6.23
N LEU A 81 -12.72 14.29 -6.65
CA LEU A 81 -11.78 14.90 -7.58
C LEU A 81 -12.42 15.14 -8.96
N GLU A 82 -13.18 14.17 -9.48
CA GLU A 82 -13.92 14.35 -10.72
C GLU A 82 -14.96 15.47 -10.61
N SER A 83 -15.71 15.52 -9.51
CA SER A 83 -16.69 16.58 -9.27
C SER A 83 -16.03 17.96 -9.23
N GLN A 84 -14.89 18.09 -8.56
CA GLN A 84 -14.11 19.33 -8.55
C GLN A 84 -13.60 19.70 -9.94
N LYS A 85 -13.10 18.73 -10.71
CA LYS A 85 -12.64 18.94 -12.08
C LYS A 85 -13.77 19.46 -12.96
N ARG A 86 -14.95 18.81 -12.92
CA ARG A 86 -16.15 19.26 -13.64
C ARG A 86 -16.57 20.69 -13.26
N ARG A 87 -16.49 21.06 -11.98
CA ARG A 87 -16.78 22.43 -11.52
C ARG A 87 -15.78 23.44 -12.09
N ARG A 88 -14.49 23.09 -12.09
CA ARG A 88 -13.43 23.91 -12.67
C ARG A 88 -13.62 24.10 -14.18
N ASP A 89 -13.89 23.02 -14.91
CA ASP A 89 -14.11 23.06 -16.36
C ASP A 89 -15.34 23.92 -16.72
N LYS A 90 -16.43 23.81 -15.96
CA LYS A 90 -17.60 24.68 -16.11
C LYS A 90 -17.28 26.15 -15.83
N ALA A 91 -16.49 26.44 -14.79
CA ALA A 91 -16.09 27.81 -14.48
C ALA A 91 -15.20 28.42 -15.58
N VAL A 92 -14.26 27.64 -16.13
CA VAL A 92 -13.43 28.06 -17.27
C VAL A 92 -14.31 28.33 -18.50
N ALA A 93 -15.23 27.42 -18.85
CA ALA A 93 -16.14 27.61 -19.98
C ALA A 93 -17.05 28.84 -19.82
N ALA A 94 -17.47 29.17 -18.59
CA ALA A 94 -18.25 30.38 -18.30
C ALA A 94 -17.42 31.66 -18.44
N LEU A 95 -16.14 31.64 -18.08
CA LEU A 95 -15.24 32.78 -18.29
C LEU A 95 -14.95 33.00 -19.78
N ASP A 96 -14.76 31.92 -20.55
CA ASP A 96 -14.55 32.02 -22.00
C ASP A 96 -15.79 32.56 -22.72
N SER A 97 -17.00 32.15 -22.31
CA SER A 97 -18.25 32.70 -22.88
C SER A 97 -18.49 34.17 -22.50
N GLN A 98 -18.11 34.60 -21.29
CA GLN A 98 -18.15 36.02 -20.89
C GLN A 98 -17.12 36.87 -21.63
N LYS A 99 -15.91 36.35 -21.89
CA LYS A 99 -14.91 37.07 -22.70
C LYS A 99 -15.37 37.24 -24.15
N CYS A 100 -16.06 36.25 -24.71
CA CYS A 100 -16.63 36.34 -26.06
C CYS A 100 -17.84 37.29 -26.14
N SER A 101 -18.61 37.49 -25.05
CA SER A 101 -19.73 38.43 -25.03
C SER A 101 -19.31 39.88 -24.70
N GLY A 102 -18.17 40.08 -24.03
CA GLY A 102 -17.60 41.40 -23.72
C GLY A 102 -17.00 42.16 -24.92
N LEU A 103 -16.94 41.56 -26.11
CA LEU A 103 -16.45 42.18 -27.35
C LEU A 103 -17.55 42.85 -28.19
N MET A 104 -18.83 42.74 -27.79
CA MET A 104 -19.91 43.55 -28.36
C MET A 104 -20.09 44.81 -27.53
N GLY A 105 -19.09 45.69 -27.59
CA GLY A 105 -19.18 47.06 -27.12
C GLY A 105 -20.31 47.78 -27.84
N ARG A 106 -21.49 47.83 -27.21
CA ARG A 106 -22.50 48.83 -27.54
C ARG A 106 -21.91 50.18 -27.16
N SER A 107 -21.35 50.87 -28.16
CA SER A 107 -21.12 52.31 -28.07
C SER A 107 -22.45 52.96 -27.72
N PRO A 108 -22.58 53.69 -26.60
CA PRO A 108 -23.67 54.62 -26.43
C PRO A 108 -23.46 55.71 -27.48
N GLY A 109 -24.36 55.75 -28.47
CA GLY A 109 -24.33 56.77 -29.52
C GLY A 109 -24.44 58.17 -28.93
N LEU A 110 -23.69 59.07 -29.55
CA LEU A 110 -23.77 60.54 -29.46
C LEU A 110 -25.20 61.06 -29.65
#